data_AF-A0A842LUT4-F1
#
_entry.id   AF-A0A842LUT4-F1
#
_cell.length_a   1.000
_cell.length_b   1.000
_cell.length_c   1.000
_cell.angle_alpha   90.00
_cell.angle_beta   90.00
_cell.angle_gamma   90.00
#
_symmetry.space_group_name_H-M   'P 1'
#
loop_
_entity.id
_entity.type
_entity.pdbx_description
1 polymer ?
#
loop_
_entity_poly.entity_id
_entity_poly.type
_entity_poly.pdbx_seq_one_letter_code
_entity_poly.pdbx_strand_id
1 'polypeptide(L)'
;MNDTHGYIKSHPELFWEGREIVYETLGGYQHIAGLVDKIRKERPALLLDCGDTIHGTYHAVKSRGAAMIPLLNEMGFKAMTAHWEFAYGPERFIELSKKLNYPVLAINCYREGTERLVFQPYEILDVGELQVGIIGIASNI
;
A
#
# COMPACT_ATOMS: atom_id res chain seq x y z
N MET A 1 -0.03 3.12 5.92
CA MET A 1 -1.13 2.16 5.70
C MET A 1 -0.49 0.84 5.34
N ASN A 2 -1.10 -0.27 5.68
CA ASN A 2 -0.56 -1.62 5.43
C ASN A 2 -1.73 -2.61 5.45
N ASP A 3 -1.57 -3.76 4.79
CA ASP A 3 -2.45 -4.93 4.93
C ASP A 3 -3.92 -4.61 4.64
N THR A 4 -4.18 -3.73 3.69
CA THR A 4 -5.58 -3.38 3.35
C THR A 4 -6.30 -4.51 2.65
N HIS A 5 -5.57 -5.48 2.10
CA HIS A 5 -6.09 -6.67 1.44
C HIS A 5 -7.24 -6.40 0.46
N GLY A 6 -7.17 -5.26 -0.25
CA GLY A 6 -8.19 -4.86 -1.21
C GLY A 6 -9.55 -4.47 -0.60
N TYR A 7 -9.65 -4.20 0.71
CA TYR A 7 -10.86 -3.73 1.36
C TYR A 7 -11.13 -2.25 1.02
N ILE A 8 -11.71 -2.03 -0.16
CA ILE A 8 -12.05 -0.69 -0.67
C ILE A 8 -13.16 -0.04 0.17
N LYS A 9 -14.15 -0.82 0.59
CA LYS A 9 -15.33 -0.35 1.33
C LYS A 9 -15.20 -0.64 2.82
N SER A 10 -15.98 0.09 3.61
CA SER A 10 -16.17 -0.26 5.00
C SER A 10 -16.76 -1.65 5.14
N HIS A 11 -16.40 -2.35 6.20
CA HIS A 11 -16.76 -3.73 6.44
C HIS A 11 -16.92 -3.99 7.95
N PRO A 12 -17.67 -5.04 8.33
CA PRO A 12 -17.78 -5.43 9.73
C PRO A 12 -16.42 -5.89 10.27
N GLU A 13 -16.02 -5.28 11.38
CA GLU A 13 -14.82 -5.59 12.15
C GLU A 13 -15.22 -6.11 13.53
N LEU A 14 -14.45 -7.08 14.03
CA LEU A 14 -14.73 -7.74 15.31
C LEU A 14 -14.06 -6.99 16.45
N PHE A 15 -14.84 -6.67 17.48
CA PHE A 15 -14.37 -6.11 18.73
C PHE A 15 -14.80 -6.94 19.93
N TRP A 16 -14.04 -6.79 21.01
CA TRP A 16 -14.37 -7.35 22.32
C TRP A 16 -14.83 -6.24 23.25
N GLU A 17 -16.09 -6.31 23.68
CA GLU A 17 -16.64 -5.47 24.75
C GLU A 17 -16.78 -6.32 26.02
N GLY A 18 -15.75 -6.27 26.85
CA GLY A 18 -15.63 -7.17 28.01
C GLY A 18 -15.50 -8.63 27.57
N ARG A 19 -16.57 -9.41 27.70
CA ARG A 19 -16.62 -10.83 27.27
C ARG A 19 -17.51 -11.06 26.05
N GLU A 20 -18.10 -10.01 25.51
CA GLU A 20 -19.00 -10.10 24.37
C GLU A 20 -18.27 -9.72 23.09
N ILE A 21 -18.64 -10.41 22.00
CA ILE A 21 -18.19 -10.09 20.66
C ILE A 21 -19.20 -9.10 20.07
N VAL A 22 -18.71 -7.94 19.64
CA VAL A 22 -19.50 -6.95 18.90
C VAL A 22 -18.89 -6.72 17.53
N TYR A 23 -19.72 -6.32 16.57
CA TYR A 23 -19.30 -6.01 15.21
C TYR A 23 -19.58 -4.56 14.91
N GLU A 24 -18.56 -3.83 14.47
CA GLU A 24 -18.70 -2.44 14.02
C GLU A 24 -18.32 -2.33 12.54
N THR A 25 -18.99 -1.44 11.81
CA THR A 25 -18.62 -1.19 10.41
C THR A 25 -17.52 -0.13 10.36
N LEU A 26 -16.30 -0.55 10.01
CA LEU A 26 -15.12 0.30 10.02
C LEU A 26 -14.37 0.26 8.67
N GLY A 27 -13.31 1.07 8.58
CA GLY A 27 -12.41 1.09 7.43
C GLY A 27 -13.04 1.69 6.17
N GLY A 28 -12.50 1.30 5.02
CA GLY A 28 -12.86 1.84 3.72
C GLY A 28 -11.98 3.03 3.30
N TYR A 29 -11.55 3.01 2.04
CA TYR A 29 -10.59 3.98 1.50
C TYR A 29 -11.12 5.42 1.53
N GLN A 30 -12.43 5.61 1.40
CA GLN A 30 -13.05 6.95 1.50
C GLN A 30 -12.82 7.59 2.88
N HIS A 31 -12.98 6.82 3.97
CA HIS A 31 -12.76 7.34 5.32
C HIS A 31 -11.27 7.59 5.58
N ILE A 32 -10.41 6.68 5.10
CA ILE A 32 -8.95 6.83 5.20
C ILE A 32 -8.50 8.09 4.44
N ALA A 33 -8.99 8.31 3.22
CA ALA A 33 -8.69 9.50 2.43
C ALA A 33 -9.10 10.78 3.17
N GLY A 34 -10.33 10.83 3.71
CA GLY A 34 -10.80 11.98 4.49
C GLY A 34 -9.94 12.27 5.74
N LEU A 35 -9.48 11.22 6.44
CA LEU A 35 -8.57 11.36 7.57
C LEU A 35 -7.20 11.89 7.13
N VAL A 36 -6.64 11.34 6.05
CA VAL A 36 -5.35 11.77 5.49
C VAL A 36 -5.41 13.24 5.07
N ASP A 37 -6.49 13.66 4.39
CA ASP A 37 -6.69 15.05 3.98
C ASP A 37 -6.78 15.99 5.18
N LYS A 38 -7.47 15.58 6.24
CA LYS A 38 -7.51 16.35 7.50
C LYS A 38 -6.11 16.53 8.08
N ILE A 39 -5.34 15.45 8.21
CA ILE A 39 -3.97 15.50 8.75
C ILE A 39 -3.08 16.42 7.90
N ARG A 40 -3.17 16.32 6.57
CA ARG A 40 -2.36 17.13 5.65
C ARG A 40 -2.68 18.62 5.69
N LYS A 41 -3.91 19.00 6.06
CA LYS A 41 -4.30 20.40 6.28
C LYS A 41 -3.71 20.97 7.58
N GLU A 42 -3.48 20.13 8.56
CA GLU A 42 -2.97 20.55 9.88
C GLU A 42 -1.43 20.61 9.90
N ARG A 43 -0.75 19.77 9.12
CA ARG A 43 0.72 19.68 9.10
C ARG A 43 1.26 18.96 7.86
N PRO A 44 2.54 19.21 7.47
CA PRO A 44 3.24 18.39 6.49
C PRO A 44 3.24 16.91 6.93
N ALA A 45 2.81 16.02 6.03
CA ALA A 45 2.70 14.60 6.33
C ALA A 45 2.94 13.74 5.09
N LEU A 46 3.65 12.61 5.27
CA LEU A 46 3.81 11.57 4.27
C LEU A 46 2.76 10.48 4.47
N LEU A 47 2.25 9.95 3.37
CA LEU A 47 1.44 8.74 3.36
C LEU A 47 2.23 7.65 2.64
N LEU A 48 2.46 6.54 3.34
CA LEU A 48 3.20 5.37 2.83
C LEU A 48 2.30 4.13 2.88
N ASP A 49 2.53 3.21 1.95
CA ASP A 49 1.87 1.90 1.90
C ASP A 49 2.89 0.79 2.14
N CYS A 50 2.74 0.02 3.22
CA CYS A 50 3.70 -1.03 3.58
C CYS A 50 3.41 -2.39 2.90
N GLY A 51 2.54 -2.42 1.90
CA GLY A 51 2.24 -3.61 1.11
C GLY A 51 0.96 -4.31 1.54
N ASP A 52 0.67 -5.44 0.89
CA ASP A 52 -0.53 -6.26 1.08
C ASP A 52 -1.82 -5.53 0.69
N THR A 53 -1.74 -4.80 -0.43
CA THR A 53 -2.76 -3.84 -0.84
C THR A 53 -3.57 -4.30 -2.05
N ILE A 54 -2.96 -5.00 -3.01
CA ILE A 54 -3.58 -5.32 -4.32
C ILE A 54 -4.14 -6.74 -4.44
N HIS A 55 -4.30 -7.46 -3.34
CA HIS A 55 -4.85 -8.82 -3.27
C HIS A 55 -5.83 -8.94 -2.09
N GLY A 56 -6.80 -9.86 -2.14
CA GLY A 56 -7.67 -10.21 -0.99
C GLY A 56 -9.15 -10.23 -1.34
N THR A 57 -9.74 -9.09 -1.69
CA THR A 57 -11.16 -9.01 -2.06
C THR A 57 -11.44 -9.37 -3.53
N TYR A 58 -12.72 -9.62 -3.86
CA TYR A 58 -13.14 -10.02 -5.21
C TYR A 58 -12.66 -9.08 -6.32
N HIS A 59 -12.76 -7.76 -6.13
CA HIS A 59 -12.34 -6.80 -7.16
C HIS A 59 -10.83 -6.84 -7.40
N ALA A 60 -10.03 -6.92 -6.33
CA ALA A 60 -8.59 -7.08 -6.41
C ALA A 60 -8.22 -8.39 -7.12
N VAL A 61 -8.81 -9.52 -6.71
CA VAL A 61 -8.54 -10.85 -7.29
C VAL A 61 -8.99 -10.96 -8.75
N LYS A 62 -10.24 -10.58 -9.06
CA LYS A 62 -10.81 -10.72 -10.40
C LYS A 62 -10.05 -9.89 -11.45
N SER A 63 -9.56 -8.72 -11.05
CA SER A 63 -8.77 -7.82 -11.91
C SER A 63 -7.27 -8.09 -11.86
N ARG A 64 -6.82 -9.05 -11.04
CA ARG A 64 -5.41 -9.29 -10.73
C ARG A 64 -4.69 -7.99 -10.35
N GLY A 65 -5.22 -7.29 -9.35
CA GLY A 65 -4.73 -6.02 -8.80
C GLY A 65 -5.07 -4.75 -9.59
N ALA A 66 -5.43 -4.84 -10.88
CA ALA A 66 -5.62 -3.64 -11.71
C ALA A 66 -6.74 -2.72 -11.24
N ALA A 67 -7.81 -3.25 -10.64
CA ALA A 67 -8.92 -2.45 -10.15
C ALA A 67 -8.52 -1.53 -8.98
N MET A 68 -7.42 -1.84 -8.28
CA MET A 68 -6.94 -1.03 -7.16
C MET A 68 -6.17 0.20 -7.64
N ILE A 69 -5.50 0.13 -8.79
CA ILE A 69 -4.54 1.16 -9.24
C ILE A 69 -5.14 2.58 -9.30
N PRO A 70 -6.32 2.82 -9.91
CA PRO A 70 -6.90 4.16 -9.94
C PRO A 70 -7.12 4.72 -8.54
N LEU A 71 -7.64 3.90 -7.63
CA LEU A 71 -7.90 4.29 -6.24
C LEU A 71 -6.59 4.64 -5.51
N LEU A 72 -5.56 3.79 -5.65
CA LEU A 72 -4.27 4.00 -4.99
C LEU A 72 -3.57 5.28 -5.47
N ASN A 73 -3.69 5.59 -6.76
CA ASN A 73 -3.12 6.82 -7.33
C ASN A 73 -3.78 8.09 -6.76
N GLU A 74 -5.05 8.05 -6.37
CA GLU A 74 -5.76 9.18 -5.78
C GLU A 74 -5.44 9.39 -4.28
N MET A 75 -4.94 8.37 -3.56
CA MET A 75 -4.63 8.48 -2.13
C MET A 75 -3.42 9.40 -1.85
N GLY A 76 -2.58 9.63 -2.86
CA GLY A 76 -1.37 10.42 -2.73
C GLY A 76 -0.30 9.73 -1.88
N PHE A 77 -0.14 8.42 -2.03
CA PHE A 77 1.01 7.71 -1.46
C PHE A 77 2.32 8.26 -2.02
N LYS A 78 3.38 8.18 -1.22
CA LYS A 78 4.71 8.66 -1.58
C LYS A 78 5.69 7.53 -1.89
N ALA A 79 5.45 6.35 -1.35
CA ALA A 79 6.13 5.12 -1.72
C ALA A 79 5.31 3.93 -1.20
N MET A 80 5.58 2.75 -1.76
CA MET A 80 5.17 1.49 -1.15
C MET A 80 6.29 0.46 -1.07
N THR A 81 6.09 -0.61 -0.30
CA THR A 81 6.85 -1.87 -0.44
C THR A 81 5.91 -3.05 -0.70
N ALA A 82 6.42 -4.27 -0.77
CA ALA A 82 5.68 -5.40 -1.35
C ALA A 82 5.71 -6.69 -0.51
N HIS A 83 4.62 -7.45 -0.57
CA HIS A 83 4.52 -8.83 -0.12
C HIS A 83 3.48 -9.60 -0.97
N TRP A 84 2.18 -9.49 -0.69
CA TRP A 84 1.13 -10.13 -1.49
C TRP A 84 0.97 -9.54 -2.89
N GLU A 85 1.63 -8.43 -3.19
CA GLU A 85 1.76 -7.87 -4.53
C GLU A 85 2.27 -8.90 -5.57
N PHE A 86 3.11 -9.86 -5.13
CA PHE A 86 3.66 -10.92 -5.98
C PHE A 86 2.68 -12.07 -6.28
N ALA A 87 1.48 -12.09 -5.68
CA ALA A 87 0.53 -13.21 -5.78
C ALA A 87 0.08 -13.56 -7.21
N TYR A 88 0.15 -12.60 -8.13
CA TYR A 88 -0.18 -12.83 -9.54
C TYR A 88 1.04 -13.07 -10.45
N GLY A 89 2.23 -13.21 -9.86
CA GLY A 89 3.52 -13.35 -10.52
C GLY A 89 4.31 -12.04 -10.61
N PRO A 90 5.65 -12.11 -10.68
CA PRO A 90 6.53 -10.95 -10.69
C PRO A 90 6.32 -10.05 -11.92
N GLU A 91 6.06 -10.61 -13.11
CA GLU A 91 5.79 -9.83 -14.33
C GLU A 91 4.54 -8.98 -14.18
N ARG A 92 3.49 -9.56 -13.57
CA ARG A 92 2.24 -8.85 -13.32
C ARG A 92 2.46 -7.72 -12.33
N PHE A 93 3.21 -7.95 -11.26
CA PHE A 93 3.48 -6.88 -10.30
C PHE A 93 4.33 -5.77 -10.92
N ILE A 94 5.35 -6.10 -11.72
CA ILE A 94 6.16 -5.11 -12.46
C ILE A 94 5.29 -4.30 -13.45
N GLU A 95 4.28 -4.90 -14.06
CA GLU A 95 3.33 -4.18 -14.91
C GLU A 95 2.48 -3.19 -14.09
N LEU A 96 1.98 -3.62 -12.94
CA LEU A 96 1.15 -2.79 -12.06
C LEU A 96 1.95 -1.66 -11.41
N SER A 97 3.19 -1.91 -10.98
CA SER A 97 4.05 -0.89 -10.37
C SER A 97 4.34 0.27 -11.32
N LYS A 98 4.45 0.01 -12.63
CA LYS A 98 4.58 1.05 -13.66
C LYS A 98 3.34 1.92 -13.85
N LYS A 99 2.19 1.50 -13.33
CA LYS A 99 0.92 2.24 -13.41
C LYS A 99 0.64 3.03 -12.11
N LEU A 100 1.44 2.83 -11.08
CA LEU A 100 1.39 3.64 -9.86
C LEU A 100 2.07 4.99 -10.09
N ASN A 101 1.51 6.05 -9.51
CA ASN A 101 2.08 7.40 -9.54
C ASN A 101 3.16 7.62 -8.48
N TYR A 102 3.56 6.56 -7.78
CA TYR A 102 4.54 6.56 -6.70
C TYR A 102 5.41 5.29 -6.79
N PRO A 103 6.66 5.34 -6.29
CA PRO A 103 7.58 4.22 -6.42
C PRO A 103 7.22 3.05 -5.52
N VAL A 104 7.49 1.84 -6.02
CA VAL A 104 7.69 0.65 -5.19
C VAL A 104 9.16 0.63 -4.78
N LEU A 105 9.42 0.48 -3.49
CA LEU A 105 10.74 0.44 -2.89
C LEU A 105 11.04 -0.97 -2.35
N ALA A 106 12.23 -1.50 -2.68
CA ALA A 106 12.74 -2.74 -2.12
C ALA A 106 14.26 -2.85 -2.28
N ILE A 107 14.98 -3.03 -1.17
CA ILE A 107 16.43 -3.31 -1.16
C ILE A 107 16.76 -4.79 -1.38
N ASN A 108 15.75 -5.66 -1.39
CA ASN A 108 15.90 -7.11 -1.35
C ASN A 108 15.15 -7.86 -2.48
N CYS A 109 14.74 -7.15 -3.53
CA CYS A 109 14.14 -7.76 -4.73
C CYS A 109 15.10 -7.68 -5.92
N TYR A 110 15.58 -8.84 -6.39
CA TYR A 110 16.59 -8.94 -7.45
C TYR A 110 16.03 -9.59 -8.71
N ARG A 111 16.57 -9.20 -9.87
CA ARG A 111 16.31 -9.90 -11.13
C ARG A 111 17.00 -11.26 -11.10
N GLU A 112 16.24 -12.30 -11.41
CA GLU A 112 16.71 -13.68 -11.41
C GLU A 112 18.05 -13.84 -12.16
N GLY A 113 18.99 -14.56 -11.55
CA GLY A 113 20.33 -14.77 -12.09
C GLY A 113 21.26 -13.56 -12.03
N THR A 114 20.87 -12.46 -11.35
CA THR A 114 21.69 -11.25 -11.23
C THR A 114 21.60 -10.61 -9.84
N GLU A 115 22.54 -9.73 -9.52
CA GLU A 115 22.48 -8.86 -8.32
C GLU A 115 21.79 -7.52 -8.60
N ARG A 116 21.11 -7.39 -9.75
CA ARG A 116 20.43 -6.14 -10.11
C ARG A 116 19.08 -6.06 -9.42
N LEU A 117 18.84 -4.98 -8.67
CA LEU A 117 17.54 -4.72 -8.07
C LEU A 117 16.44 -4.54 -9.14
N VAL A 118 15.25 -5.06 -8.85
CA VAL A 118 14.04 -4.87 -9.66
C VAL A 118 13.41 -3.51 -9.38
N PHE A 119 13.41 -3.11 -8.11
CA PHE A 119 12.79 -1.89 -7.61
C PHE A 119 13.85 -0.93 -7.07
N GLN A 120 13.48 0.34 -6.92
CA GLN A 120 14.34 1.34 -6.31
C GLN A 120 14.56 0.98 -4.83
N PRO A 121 15.79 1.09 -4.28
CA PRO A 121 16.04 0.69 -2.89
C PRO A 121 15.42 1.63 -1.85
N TYR A 122 15.51 2.94 -2.12
CA TYR A 122 15.09 3.99 -1.20
C TYR A 122 14.70 5.27 -1.95
N GLU A 123 13.99 6.17 -1.27
CA GLU A 123 13.63 7.51 -1.74
C GLU A 123 13.96 8.53 -0.64
N ILE A 124 14.27 9.78 -1.00
CA ILE A 124 14.48 10.86 -0.04
C ILE A 124 13.53 12.00 -0.37
N LEU A 125 12.68 12.38 0.58
CA LEU A 125 11.64 13.37 0.38
C LEU A 125 11.75 14.53 1.37
N ASP A 126 11.48 15.73 0.90
CA ASP A 126 11.33 16.90 1.77
C ASP A 126 9.90 16.95 2.33
N VAL A 127 9.79 17.16 3.65
CA VAL A 127 8.54 17.19 4.41
C VAL A 127 8.57 18.39 5.34
N GLY A 128 8.08 19.53 4.83
CA GLY A 128 8.27 20.81 5.50
C GLY A 128 9.76 21.16 5.51
N GLU A 129 10.34 21.34 6.69
CA GLU A 129 11.77 21.67 6.87
C GLU A 129 12.66 20.42 7.08
N LEU A 130 12.06 19.22 7.05
CA LEU A 130 12.76 17.96 7.28
C LEU A 130 13.02 17.23 5.97
N GLN A 131 14.20 16.62 5.85
CA GLN A 131 14.51 15.65 4.81
C GLN A 131 14.33 14.24 5.39
N VAL A 132 13.54 13.40 4.72
CA VAL A 132 13.16 12.06 5.20
C VAL A 132 13.60 10.99 4.20
N GLY A 133 14.49 10.10 4.61
CA GLY A 133 14.87 8.91 3.85
C GLY A 133 13.91 7.74 4.12
N ILE A 134 13.45 7.08 3.07
CA ILE A 134 12.51 5.95 3.11
C ILE A 134 13.18 4.76 2.43
N ILE A 135 13.37 3.66 3.16
CA ILE A 135 13.95 2.42 2.63
C ILE A 135 12.84 1.36 2.57
N GLY A 136 12.69 0.71 1.43
CA GLY A 136 11.72 -0.38 1.27
C GLY A 136 12.36 -1.74 1.52
N ILE A 137 11.65 -2.64 2.19
CA ILE A 137 12.04 -4.03 2.38
C ILE A 137 10.80 -4.87 2.09
N ALA A 138 10.84 -5.64 1.01
CA ALA A 138 9.74 -6.54 0.67
C ALA A 138 9.77 -7.76 1.59
N SER A 139 8.61 -8.26 2.02
CA SER A 139 8.57 -9.53 2.76
C SER A 139 8.86 -10.67 1.81
N ASN A 140 9.61 -11.66 2.29
CA ASN A 140 9.65 -12.97 1.64
C ASN A 140 8.30 -13.68 1.85
N ILE A 141 7.93 -14.50 0.87
CA ILE A 141 6.86 -15.50 0.95
C ILE A 141 7.52 -16.85 1.20
#